data_AF-A0A1Y2FRY5-F1
#
_entry.id   AF-A0A1Y2FRY5-F1
#
_cell.length_a   1.000
_cell.length_b   1.000
_cell.length_c   1.000
_cell.angle_alpha   90.00
_cell.angle_beta   90.00
_cell.angle_gamma   90.00
#
_symmetry.space_group_name_H-M   'P 1'
#
loop_
_entity.id
_entity.type
_entity.pdbx_description
1 polymer ?
#
loop_
_entity_poly.entity_id
_entity_poly.type
_entity_poly.pdbx_seq_one_letter_code
_entity_poly.pdbx_strand_id
1 'polypeptide(L)'
;MPPGPSGSTSREMELPQREQTPVCLMWDSENVRIPSDMPSPFTACSLIRQVASTYGPIRCFKAYMETELERGERRTATRSALQSSGVTIADTPHNGGKEVADKQLIVDLFTFALDHPRAAFVLITGDKDFAYACSTLRNRQYKMILLSPETGVSESLRQSCDEMVFWRTGVLGLPLRGGGG
;
A
#
# COMPACT_ATOMS: atom_id res chain seq x y z
N MET A 1 -58.53 -10.62 -38.59
CA MET A 1 -57.45 -11.21 -37.76
C MET A 1 -56.91 -10.14 -36.84
N PRO A 2 -56.80 -10.37 -35.52
CA PRO A 2 -56.14 -9.44 -34.62
C PRO A 2 -54.61 -9.62 -34.70
N PRO A 3 -53.79 -8.58 -34.41
CA PRO A 3 -52.36 -8.76 -34.25
C PRO A 3 -52.05 -9.49 -32.93
N GLY A 4 -51.12 -10.44 -32.98
CA GLY A 4 -50.69 -11.27 -31.84
C GLY A 4 -49.91 -10.50 -30.77
N PRO A 5 -49.76 -11.07 -29.57
CA PRO A 5 -49.23 -10.36 -28.43
C PRO A 5 -47.73 -10.11 -28.55
N SER A 6 -47.37 -8.90 -28.12
CA SER A 6 -46.04 -8.37 -27.80
C SER A 6 -45.10 -9.41 -27.18
N GLY A 7 -43.96 -9.63 -27.83
CA GLY A 7 -42.81 -10.28 -27.22
C GLY A 7 -42.23 -9.38 -26.14
N SER A 8 -42.54 -9.68 -24.87
CA SER A 8 -41.80 -9.16 -23.74
C SER A 8 -40.44 -9.84 -23.71
N THR A 9 -39.41 -9.18 -24.22
CA THR A 9 -38.04 -9.52 -23.86
C THR A 9 -37.87 -9.17 -22.39
N SER A 10 -37.98 -10.19 -21.54
CA SER A 10 -37.54 -10.15 -20.15
C SER A 10 -36.07 -9.73 -20.16
N ARG A 11 -35.81 -8.45 -19.86
CA ARG A 11 -34.46 -7.99 -19.51
C ARG A 11 -34.10 -8.73 -18.22
N GLU A 12 -33.33 -9.80 -18.33
CA GLU A 12 -32.59 -10.31 -17.19
C GLU A 12 -31.85 -9.12 -16.58
N MET A 13 -32.23 -8.74 -15.36
CA MET A 13 -31.45 -7.82 -14.56
C MET A 13 -30.15 -8.55 -14.25
N GLU A 14 -29.12 -8.36 -15.07
CA GLU A 14 -27.75 -8.65 -14.68
C GLU A 14 -27.50 -7.92 -13.37
N LEU A 15 -27.41 -8.68 -12.27
CA LEU A 15 -26.99 -8.16 -10.99
C LEU A 15 -25.65 -7.45 -11.23
N PRO A 16 -25.47 -6.20 -10.79
CA PRO A 16 -24.22 -5.50 -10.99
C PRO A 16 -23.10 -6.39 -10.46
N GLN A 17 -22.15 -6.73 -11.34
CA GLN A 17 -20.94 -7.46 -10.95
C GLN A 17 -20.40 -6.73 -9.73
N ARG A 18 -20.21 -7.43 -8.60
CA ARG A 18 -19.67 -6.84 -7.38
C ARG A 18 -18.37 -6.12 -7.77
N GLU A 19 -18.42 -4.80 -7.78
CA GLU A 19 -17.24 -3.99 -8.06
C GLU A 19 -16.22 -4.34 -6.99
N GLN A 20 -15.12 -4.96 -7.40
CA GLN A 20 -14.09 -5.41 -6.47
C GLN A 20 -13.49 -4.19 -5.80
N THR A 21 -13.30 -4.24 -4.48
CA THR A 21 -12.71 -3.12 -3.74
C THR A 21 -11.26 -2.90 -4.19
N PRO A 22 -10.92 -1.76 -4.82
CA PRO A 22 -9.57 -1.48 -5.26
C PRO A 22 -8.62 -1.33 -4.07
N VAL A 23 -7.38 -1.78 -4.27
CA VAL A 23 -6.30 -1.65 -3.28
C VAL A 23 -5.29 -0.61 -3.74
N CYS A 24 -4.95 0.32 -2.85
CA CYS A 24 -3.83 1.25 -3.03
C CYS A 24 -2.77 0.99 -1.96
N LEU A 25 -1.57 0.64 -2.43
CA LEU A 25 -0.40 0.47 -1.58
C LEU A 25 0.38 1.78 -1.52
N MET A 26 0.68 2.23 -0.31
CA MET A 26 1.52 3.40 -0.06
C MET A 26 2.65 3.01 0.88
N TRP A 27 3.87 3.15 0.38
CA TRP A 27 5.04 2.64 1.07
C TRP A 27 6.02 3.74 1.43
N ASP A 28 6.17 3.96 2.73
CA ASP A 28 7.26 4.72 3.32
C ASP A 28 8.53 3.85 3.31
N SER A 29 9.32 4.01 2.25
CA SER A 29 10.50 3.18 2.00
C SER A 29 11.69 3.54 2.90
N GLU A 30 11.64 4.67 3.59
CA GLU A 30 12.69 5.11 4.50
C GLU A 30 12.56 4.42 5.85
N ASN A 31 11.33 4.34 6.35
CA ASN A 31 10.98 3.68 7.60
C ASN A 31 10.99 2.15 7.45
N VAL A 32 10.43 1.63 6.35
CA VAL A 32 10.33 0.18 6.10
C VAL A 32 11.15 -0.20 4.86
N ARG A 33 12.43 -0.52 5.08
CA ARG A 33 13.36 -0.83 3.99
C ARG A 33 13.31 -2.30 3.59
N ILE A 34 13.64 -2.59 2.33
CA ILE A 34 13.95 -3.95 1.89
C ILE A 34 15.20 -4.43 2.63
N PRO A 35 15.13 -5.54 3.40
CA PRO A 35 16.28 -6.08 4.10
C PRO A 35 17.41 -6.48 3.15
N SER A 36 18.65 -6.38 3.61
CA SER A 36 19.83 -6.65 2.78
C SER A 36 19.94 -8.12 2.32
N ASP A 37 19.33 -9.01 3.10
CA ASP A 37 19.25 -10.47 2.94
C ASP A 37 18.06 -10.92 2.09
N MET A 38 17.27 -9.98 1.53
CA MET A 38 16.33 -10.32 0.47
C MET A 38 17.08 -10.64 -0.84
N PRO A 39 16.70 -11.72 -1.55
CA PRO A 39 17.36 -12.11 -2.81
C PRO A 39 17.36 -11.00 -3.86
N SER A 40 16.24 -10.28 -3.98
CA SER A 40 16.13 -9.14 -4.87
C SER A 40 14.98 -8.21 -4.47
N PRO A 41 15.01 -6.92 -4.88
CA PRO A 41 13.87 -6.04 -4.72
C PRO A 41 12.62 -6.50 -5.50
N PHE A 42 12.80 -7.19 -6.63
CA PHE A 42 11.69 -7.79 -7.39
C PHE A 42 10.91 -8.82 -6.57
N THR A 43 11.63 -9.66 -5.82
CA THR A 43 11.04 -10.65 -4.91
C THR A 43 10.23 -9.96 -3.83
N ALA A 44 10.78 -8.89 -3.23
CA ALA A 44 10.05 -8.10 -2.23
C ALA A 44 8.75 -7.51 -2.81
N CYS A 45 8.80 -6.87 -3.99
CA CYS A 45 7.61 -6.37 -4.66
C CYS A 45 6.58 -7.46 -4.95
N SER A 46 7.02 -8.65 -5.35
CA SER A 46 6.14 -9.79 -5.60
C SER A 46 5.40 -10.24 -4.33
N LEU A 47 6.10 -10.33 -3.21
CA LEU A 47 5.54 -10.73 -1.93
C LEU A 47 4.58 -9.67 -1.37
N ILE A 48 4.93 -8.39 -1.49
CA ILE A 48 4.04 -7.28 -1.13
C ILE A 48 2.74 -7.35 -1.95
N ARG A 49 2.83 -7.58 -3.26
CA ARG A 49 1.64 -7.75 -4.11
C ARG A 49 0.82 -8.97 -3.70
N GLN A 50 1.46 -10.07 -3.35
CA GLN A 50 0.76 -11.27 -2.89
C GLN A 50 -0.10 -10.97 -1.66
N VAL A 51 0.46 -10.29 -0.66
CA VAL A 51 -0.30 -9.85 0.53
C VAL A 51 -1.41 -8.90 0.15
N ALA A 52 -1.11 -7.84 -0.61
CA ALA A 52 -2.09 -6.81 -0.95
C ALA A 52 -3.24 -7.33 -1.84
N SER A 53 -2.97 -8.27 -2.75
CA SER A 53 -3.98 -8.85 -3.66
C SER A 53 -5.09 -9.63 -2.94
N THR A 54 -4.86 -10.03 -1.68
CA THR A 54 -5.89 -10.67 -0.85
C THR A 54 -7.03 -9.71 -0.49
N TYR A 55 -6.79 -8.39 -0.58
CA TYR A 55 -7.77 -7.35 -0.27
C TYR A 55 -8.50 -6.82 -1.51
N GLY A 56 -8.08 -7.22 -2.72
CA GLY A 56 -8.69 -6.83 -3.98
C GLY A 56 -7.65 -6.46 -5.06
N PRO A 57 -8.12 -6.02 -6.24
CA PRO A 57 -7.25 -5.65 -7.35
C PRO A 57 -6.42 -4.41 -7.01
N ILE A 58 -5.11 -4.52 -7.18
CA ILE A 58 -4.16 -3.43 -6.95
C ILE A 58 -4.32 -2.38 -8.05
N ARG A 59 -4.77 -1.17 -7.68
CA ARG A 59 -4.91 -0.01 -8.58
C ARG A 59 -3.79 1.00 -8.42
N CYS A 60 -3.12 0.97 -7.28
CA CYS A 60 -2.07 1.91 -6.93
C CYS A 60 -0.99 1.15 -6.15
N PHE A 61 0.27 1.36 -6.52
CA PHE A 61 1.42 0.91 -5.73
C PHE A 61 2.49 1.99 -5.79
N LYS A 62 2.59 2.80 -4.73
CA LYS A 62 3.52 3.93 -4.63
C LYS A 62 4.56 3.68 -3.54
N ALA A 63 5.81 4.01 -3.83
CA ALA A 63 6.90 4.04 -2.85
C ALA A 63 7.46 5.46 -2.75
N TYR A 64 7.41 6.02 -1.55
CA TYR A 64 7.91 7.35 -1.22
C TYR A 64 9.36 7.21 -0.76
N MET A 65 10.27 7.91 -1.44
CA MET A 65 11.70 7.79 -1.20
C MET A 65 12.39 9.15 -1.34
N GLU A 66 13.26 9.51 -0.40
CA GLU A 66 14.11 10.69 -0.50
C GLU A 66 14.97 10.67 -1.76
N THR A 67 15.05 11.85 -2.36
CA THR A 67 15.74 12.11 -3.62
C THR A 67 17.21 12.49 -3.44
N GLU A 68 17.68 12.78 -2.22
CA GLU A 68 19.02 13.37 -1.98
C GLU A 68 20.18 12.42 -2.38
N LEU A 69 20.53 12.58 -3.66
CA LEU A 69 21.68 12.10 -4.40
C LEU A 69 21.82 10.58 -4.51
N GLU A 70 21.70 10.08 -5.74
CA GLU A 70 22.02 8.74 -6.23
C GLU A 70 23.43 8.24 -5.86
N ARG A 71 23.75 8.08 -4.59
CA ARG A 71 25.07 7.63 -4.15
C ARG A 71 25.01 6.15 -3.82
N GLY A 72 25.24 5.32 -4.83
CA GLY A 72 25.52 3.90 -4.67
C GLY A 72 24.67 3.01 -5.56
N GLU A 73 25.34 2.07 -6.23
CA GLU A 73 24.76 1.11 -7.19
C GLU A 73 23.53 0.38 -6.64
N ARG A 74 23.53 0.08 -5.33
CA ARG A 74 22.40 -0.60 -4.69
C ARG A 74 21.11 0.22 -4.66
N ARG A 75 21.19 1.55 -4.54
CA ARG A 75 20.00 2.43 -4.58
C ARG A 75 19.44 2.51 -5.99
N THR A 76 20.30 2.66 -6.98
CA THR A 76 19.93 2.65 -8.41
C THR A 76 19.30 1.32 -8.81
N ALA A 77 19.90 0.20 -8.41
CA ALA A 77 19.35 -1.14 -8.65
C ALA A 77 17.98 -1.34 -7.99
N THR A 78 17.80 -0.82 -6.77
CA THR A 78 16.51 -0.88 -6.06
C THR A 78 15.45 -0.07 -6.81
N ARG A 79 15.72 1.20 -7.16
CA ARG A 79 14.78 2.04 -7.92
C ARG A 79 14.40 1.41 -9.26
N SER A 80 15.39 0.92 -10.01
CA SER A 80 15.17 0.23 -11.29
C SER A 80 14.26 -0.99 -11.14
N ALA A 81 14.49 -1.80 -10.10
CA ALA A 81 13.66 -2.96 -9.80
C ALA A 81 12.24 -2.59 -9.36
N LEU A 82 12.07 -1.52 -8.57
CA LEU A 82 10.75 -1.01 -8.18
C LEU A 82 9.95 -0.53 -9.40
N GLN A 83 10.55 0.30 -10.26
CA GLN A 83 9.91 0.78 -11.49
C GLN A 83 9.55 -0.37 -12.43
N SER A 84 10.48 -1.29 -12.67
CA SER A 84 10.24 -2.49 -13.51
C SER A 84 9.20 -3.43 -12.89
N SER A 85 8.95 -3.31 -11.59
CA SER A 85 7.90 -4.02 -10.85
C SER A 85 6.53 -3.30 -10.91
N GLY A 86 6.41 -2.21 -11.66
CA GLY A 86 5.18 -1.41 -11.73
C GLY A 86 4.90 -0.61 -10.46
N VAL A 87 5.92 -0.36 -9.62
CA VAL A 87 5.82 0.53 -8.46
C VAL A 87 6.12 1.95 -8.92
N THR A 88 5.19 2.86 -8.66
CA THR A 88 5.41 4.28 -8.88
C THR A 88 6.33 4.82 -7.79
N ILE A 89 7.48 5.35 -8.19
CA ILE A 89 8.39 6.04 -7.26
C ILE A 89 7.90 7.47 -7.10
N ALA A 90 7.56 7.85 -5.87
CA ALA A 90 7.25 9.22 -5.48
C ALA A 90 8.51 9.82 -4.85
N ASP A 91 9.22 10.63 -5.64
CA ASP A 91 10.39 11.36 -5.20
C ASP A 91 10.02 12.45 -4.20
N THR A 92 10.65 12.39 -3.01
CA THR A 92 10.44 13.35 -1.92
C THR A 92 11.73 14.14 -1.67
N PRO A 93 11.99 15.23 -2.42
CA PRO A 93 13.20 16.03 -2.21
C PRO A 93 13.09 16.80 -0.89
N HIS A 94 13.90 16.42 0.09
CA HIS A 94 13.79 16.96 1.45
C HIS A 94 14.26 18.41 1.55
N ASN A 95 15.33 18.82 0.83
CA ASN A 95 15.90 20.18 0.89
C ASN A 95 16.09 20.66 2.35
N GLY A 96 16.56 19.76 3.22
CA GLY A 96 16.70 19.98 4.66
C GLY A 96 15.40 19.94 5.49
N GLY A 97 14.24 19.76 4.85
CA GLY A 97 12.95 19.60 5.48
C GLY A 97 12.74 18.19 6.02
N LYS A 98 12.19 18.10 7.24
CA LYS A 98 11.71 16.84 7.82
C LYS A 98 10.28 16.57 7.37
N GLU A 99 9.89 15.30 7.38
CA GLU A 99 8.50 14.84 7.16
C GLU A 99 7.92 15.19 5.78
N VAL A 100 8.76 15.44 4.77
CA VAL A 100 8.29 15.74 3.40
C VAL A 100 7.61 14.51 2.81
N ALA A 101 8.23 13.33 2.96
CA ALA A 101 7.64 12.07 2.57
C ALA A 101 6.31 11.80 3.28
N ASP A 102 6.24 12.02 4.59
CA ASP A 102 5.03 11.78 5.38
C ASP A 102 3.86 12.64 4.92
N LYS A 103 4.12 13.94 4.72
CA LYS A 103 3.11 14.89 4.23
C LYS A 103 2.60 14.49 2.85
N GLN A 104 3.51 14.14 1.94
CA GLN A 104 3.14 13.74 0.58
C GLN A 104 2.34 12.43 0.58
N LEU A 105 2.74 11.45 1.40
CA LEU A 105 2.03 10.19 1.55
C LEU A 105 0.61 10.41 2.12
N ILE A 106 0.47 11.21 3.18
CA ILE A 106 -0.83 11.54 3.76
C ILE A 106 -1.73 12.22 2.74
N VAL A 107 -1.21 13.20 2.00
CA VAL A 107 -1.98 13.88 0.94
C VAL A 107 -2.46 12.87 -0.10
N ASP A 108 -1.56 12.01 -0.58
CA ASP A 108 -1.91 10.99 -1.57
C ASP A 108 -2.96 9.99 -1.05
N LEU A 109 -2.87 9.55 0.21
CA LEU A 109 -3.87 8.69 0.85
C LEU A 109 -5.27 9.31 0.75
N PHE A 110 -5.40 10.57 1.15
CA PHE A 110 -6.68 11.28 1.12
C PHE A 110 -7.13 11.60 -0.30
N THR A 111 -6.23 11.97 -1.21
CA THR A 111 -6.59 12.18 -2.63
C THR A 111 -7.12 10.90 -3.25
N PHE A 112 -6.46 9.75 -3.03
CA PHE A 112 -6.97 8.47 -3.53
C PHE A 112 -8.34 8.14 -2.93
N ALA A 113 -8.55 8.41 -1.63
CA ALA A 113 -9.85 8.23 -0.97
C ALA A 113 -10.94 9.16 -1.49
N LEU A 114 -10.61 10.37 -1.96
CA LEU A 114 -11.59 11.28 -2.57
C LEU A 114 -12.05 10.74 -3.93
N ASP A 115 -11.14 10.20 -4.72
CA ASP A 115 -11.44 9.65 -6.05
C ASP A 115 -12.11 8.28 -5.99
N HIS A 116 -11.91 7.52 -4.90
CA HIS A 116 -12.40 6.15 -4.74
C HIS A 116 -13.19 5.99 -3.43
N PRO A 117 -14.51 6.23 -3.43
CA PRO A 117 -15.36 6.16 -2.23
C PRO A 117 -15.34 4.82 -1.49
N ARG A 118 -14.89 3.75 -2.15
CA ARG A 118 -14.72 2.41 -1.56
C ARG A 118 -13.37 1.88 -1.99
N ALA A 119 -12.43 1.78 -1.05
CA ALA A 119 -11.09 1.28 -1.28
C ALA A 119 -10.55 0.57 -0.03
N ALA A 120 -9.47 -0.19 -0.23
CA ALA A 120 -8.62 -0.67 0.84
C ALA A 120 -7.23 -0.04 0.68
N PHE A 121 -6.64 0.36 1.79
CA PHE A 121 -5.30 0.92 1.83
C PHE A 121 -4.35 -0.06 2.50
N VAL A 122 -3.24 -0.34 1.84
CA VAL A 122 -2.12 -1.06 2.42
C VAL A 122 -1.01 -0.04 2.67
N LEU A 123 -0.85 0.36 3.92
CA LEU A 123 0.17 1.30 4.34
C LEU A 123 1.39 0.53 4.84
N ILE A 124 2.55 0.80 4.26
CA ILE A 124 3.82 0.18 4.67
C ILE A 124 4.62 1.24 5.41
N THR A 125 4.56 1.24 6.75
CA THR A 125 5.27 2.18 7.63
C THR A 125 5.34 1.62 9.06
N GLY A 126 6.28 2.13 9.85
CA GLY A 126 6.32 2.00 11.30
C GLY A 126 6.14 3.33 12.03
N ASP A 127 5.89 4.43 11.32
CA ASP A 127 5.79 5.77 11.91
C ASP A 127 4.42 6.03 12.54
N LYS A 128 4.43 6.38 13.82
CA LYS A 128 3.23 6.69 14.61
C LYS A 128 2.45 7.88 14.08
N ASP A 129 3.09 8.77 13.31
CA ASP A 129 2.48 10.02 12.86
C ASP A 129 1.39 9.77 11.78
N PHE A 130 1.38 8.58 11.17
CA PHE A 130 0.28 8.15 10.28
C PHE A 130 -0.98 7.66 11.03
N ALA A 131 -0.94 7.47 12.36
CA ALA A 131 -2.05 6.90 13.12
C ALA A 131 -3.35 7.72 13.01
N TYR A 132 -3.22 9.05 12.96
CA TYR A 132 -4.38 9.93 12.82
C TYR A 132 -5.00 9.82 11.41
N ALA A 133 -4.17 9.76 10.37
CA ALA A 133 -4.64 9.57 8.99
C ALA A 133 -5.39 8.23 8.85
N CYS A 134 -4.82 7.14 9.38
CA CYS A 134 -5.44 5.81 9.36
C CYS A 134 -6.79 5.79 10.08
N SER A 135 -6.85 6.33 11.30
CA SER A 135 -8.11 6.41 12.07
C SER A 135 -9.18 7.25 11.33
N THR A 136 -8.75 8.33 10.69
CA THR A 136 -9.63 9.25 9.95
C THR A 136 -10.22 8.62 8.70
N LEU A 137 -9.44 7.79 7.99
CA LEU A 137 -9.91 6.99 6.86
C LEU A 137 -10.80 5.82 7.32
N ARG A 138 -10.43 5.13 8.40
CA ARG A 138 -11.25 4.05 8.98
C ARG A 138 -12.63 4.54 9.43
N ASN A 139 -12.72 5.73 10.01
CA ASN A 139 -14.00 6.37 10.35
C ASN A 139 -14.89 6.63 9.12
N ARG A 140 -14.31 6.64 7.92
CA ARG A 140 -15.01 6.72 6.62
C ARG A 140 -15.21 5.35 5.96
N GLN A 141 -15.05 4.28 6.73
CA GLN A 141 -15.27 2.89 6.31
C GLN A 141 -14.25 2.36 5.28
N TYR A 142 -13.10 3.02 5.12
CA TYR A 142 -11.97 2.44 4.41
C TYR A 142 -11.32 1.34 5.23
N LYS A 143 -10.94 0.24 4.57
CA LYS A 143 -10.15 -0.81 5.20
C LYS A 143 -8.68 -0.39 5.23
N MET A 144 -8.07 -0.37 6.40
CA MET A 144 -6.68 0.01 6.61
C MET A 144 -5.84 -1.21 7.03
N ILE A 145 -4.89 -1.59 6.19
CA ILE A 145 -3.96 -2.69 6.44
C ILE A 145 -2.56 -2.12 6.62
N LEU A 146 -1.91 -2.49 7.73
CA LEU A 146 -0.58 -2.04 8.07
C LEU A 146 0.45 -3.13 7.78
N LEU A 147 1.47 -2.82 6.97
CA LEU A 147 2.68 -3.63 6.86
C LEU A 147 3.79 -2.92 7.65
N SER A 148 4.14 -3.44 8.82
CA SER A 148 5.00 -2.73 9.77
C SER A 148 6.26 -3.50 10.15
N PRO A 149 7.32 -2.82 10.62
CA PRO A 149 8.46 -3.50 11.23
C PRO A 149 8.06 -4.36 12.42
N GLU A 150 8.89 -5.35 12.75
CA GLU A 150 8.65 -6.27 13.88
C GLU A 150 8.66 -5.57 15.24
N THR A 151 9.38 -4.45 15.34
CA THR A 151 9.64 -3.72 16.58
C THR A 151 9.50 -2.23 16.36
N GLY A 152 9.14 -1.48 17.41
CA GLY A 152 9.10 -0.01 17.36
C GLY A 152 7.78 0.58 16.85
N VAL A 153 6.80 -0.26 16.52
CA VAL A 153 5.44 0.17 16.15
C VAL A 153 4.70 0.63 17.40
N SER A 154 4.16 1.85 17.38
CA SER A 154 3.37 2.36 18.49
C SER A 154 2.00 1.67 18.57
N GLU A 155 1.45 1.57 19.79
CA GLU A 155 0.10 1.06 19.99
C GLU A 155 -0.94 1.92 19.26
N SER A 156 -0.72 3.25 19.18
CA SER A 156 -1.60 4.17 18.46
C SER A 156 -1.70 3.84 16.97
N LEU A 157 -0.57 3.55 16.30
CA LEU A 157 -0.57 3.18 14.89
C LEU A 157 -1.24 1.82 14.70
N ARG A 158 -0.88 0.83 15.52
CA ARG A 158 -1.48 -0.50 15.46
C ARG A 158 -3.00 -0.47 15.58
N GLN A 159 -3.52 0.25 16.58
CA GLN A 159 -4.97 0.34 16.85
C GLN A 159 -5.72 1.22 15.85
N SER A 160 -5.01 2.02 15.06
CA SER A 160 -5.61 2.86 14.02
C SER A 160 -5.92 2.10 12.71
N CYS A 161 -5.38 0.89 12.54
CA CYS A 161 -5.60 0.03 11.39
C CYS A 161 -6.52 -1.16 11.74
N ASP A 162 -7.08 -1.82 10.72
CA ASP A 162 -7.94 -3.00 10.89
C ASP A 162 -7.12 -4.29 11.01
N GLU A 163 -6.03 -4.37 10.25
CA GLU A 163 -5.14 -5.52 10.20
C GLU A 163 -3.68 -5.07 10.19
N MET A 164 -2.80 -5.91 10.72
CA MET A 164 -1.36 -5.68 10.72
C MET A 164 -0.62 -6.96 10.36
N VAL A 165 0.34 -6.85 9.44
CA VAL A 165 1.24 -7.93 9.04
C VAL A 165 2.67 -7.46 9.22
N PHE A 166 3.49 -8.27 9.89
CA PHE A 166 4.90 -7.95 10.08
C PHE A 166 5.67 -8.03 8.76
N TRP A 167 6.47 -7.00 8.50
CA TRP A 167 7.22 -6.82 7.27
C TRP A 167 8.16 -7.98 6.97
N ARG A 168 9.07 -8.30 7.88
CA ARG A 168 10.10 -9.31 7.67
C ARG A 168 9.53 -10.72 7.72
N THR A 169 8.77 -11.05 8.76
CA THR A 169 8.30 -12.43 8.98
C THR A 169 7.02 -12.74 8.21
N GLY A 170 6.07 -11.82 8.17
CA GLY A 170 4.76 -12.01 7.56
C GLY A 170 4.74 -11.72 6.05
N VAL A 171 5.34 -10.61 5.62
CA VAL A 171 5.36 -10.22 4.19
C VAL A 171 6.52 -10.91 3.47
N LEU A 172 7.74 -10.78 4.00
CA LEU A 172 8.94 -11.26 3.31
C LEU A 172 9.28 -12.73 3.59
N GLY A 173 8.64 -13.37 4.57
CA GLY A 173 8.91 -14.76 4.94
C GLY A 173 10.32 -15.00 5.49
N LEU A 174 11.00 -13.94 5.94
CA LEU A 174 12.35 -14.01 6.48
C LEU A 174 12.32 -14.23 8.00
N PRO A 175 13.25 -15.01 8.57
CA PRO A 175 13.34 -15.18 10.02
C PRO A 175 13.73 -13.87 10.70
N LEU A 176 13.30 -13.68 11.96
CA LEU A 176 13.77 -12.57 12.78
C LEU A 176 15.30 -12.57 12.81
N ARG A 177 15.93 -11.40 12.75
CA ARG A 177 17.36 -11.32 13.05
C ARG A 177 17.53 -11.69 14.51
N GLY A 178 18.29 -12.73 14.80
CA GLY A 178 18.67 -13.06 16.16
C GLY A 178 19.31 -11.82 16.78
N GLY A 179 18.83 -11.41 17.96
CA GLY A 179 19.45 -10.33 18.71
C GLY A 179 20.91 -10.70 18.96
N GLY A 180 21.83 -10.05 18.25
CA GLY A 180 23.23 -10.08 18.62
C GLY A 180 23.36 -9.36 19.95
N GLY A 181 23.70 -10.11 21.00
CA GLY A 181 24.30 -9.54 22.20
C GLY A 181 25.70 -9.01 21.92
#